data_AF-A0A6P8ZUK3-F1
#
_entry.id   AF-A0A6P8ZUK3-F1
#
_cell.length_a   1.000
_cell.length_b   1.000
_cell.length_c   1.000
_cell.angle_alpha   90.00
_cell.angle_beta   90.00
_cell.angle_gamma   90.00
#
_symmetry.space_group_name_H-M   'P 1'
#
loop_
_entity.id
_entity.type
_entity.pdbx_description
1 polymer ?
#
loop_
_entity_poly.entity_id
_entity_poly.type
_entity_poly.pdbx_seq_one_letter_code
_entity_poly.pdbx_strand_id
1 'polypeptide(L)'
;MEGKQRKNKRGQKKKKVELVFDPEARREFLTGFRKRKLERKAKFQEELQKKLKEERKRIREAAKESYKTMVKSHSTIPEIEHLLKEEHDLGTHSVEIVELSSQALAKENNWIGANNSSYAVKEEPSKEENDGAESEVELVPGMGLKRKVKKKIKQESKSEDEEEEEDKGPVFNSAKELKKVIKKEATRSVKKSKVYQMKNKLDKIKSRKKSQTKNKRISKIKEGGKKGKRIKRANAIRGSKQAMGRN
;
A
#
# COMPACT_ATOMS: atom_id res chain seq x y z
N MET A 1 -37.89 18.49 -4.47
CA MET A 1 -37.89 18.37 -3.00
C MET A 1 -37.66 19.76 -2.41
N GLU A 2 -38.76 20.42 -2.07
CA GLU A 2 -38.77 21.82 -1.62
C GLU A 2 -38.08 21.98 -0.26
N GLY A 3 -37.16 22.94 -0.19
CA GLY A 3 -36.54 23.38 1.06
C GLY A 3 -37.52 24.20 1.88
N LYS A 4 -37.95 23.67 3.03
CA LYS A 4 -38.73 24.43 4.02
C LYS A 4 -37.90 25.61 4.53
N GLN A 5 -38.24 26.82 4.09
CA GLN A 5 -37.69 28.05 4.66
C GLN A 5 -38.15 28.22 6.10
N ARG A 6 -37.19 28.33 7.03
CA ARG A 6 -37.45 28.60 8.45
C ARG A 6 -37.88 30.06 8.58
N LYS A 7 -39.16 30.31 8.77
CA LYS A 7 -39.69 31.65 9.10
C LYS A 7 -39.08 32.09 10.43
N ASN A 8 -38.19 33.09 10.39
CA ASN A 8 -37.63 33.71 11.59
C ASN A 8 -38.75 34.43 12.35
N LYS A 9 -39.22 33.84 13.44
CA LYS A 9 -40.17 34.48 14.38
C LYS A 9 -39.48 35.66 15.08
N ARG A 10 -39.43 36.81 14.40
CA ARG A 10 -39.02 38.10 14.96
C ARG A 10 -40.19 38.62 15.80
N GLY A 11 -40.09 38.52 17.13
CA GLY A 11 -41.08 39.14 18.03
C GLY A 11 -41.39 38.40 19.32
N GLN A 12 -41.02 37.11 19.45
CA GLN A 12 -41.19 36.45 20.74
C GLN A 12 -40.02 36.79 21.67
N LYS A 13 -40.34 37.49 22.76
CA LYS A 13 -39.39 37.77 23.86
C LYS A 13 -38.80 36.44 24.30
N LYS A 14 -37.48 36.26 24.12
CA LYS A 14 -36.78 35.05 24.57
C LYS A 14 -37.05 34.90 26.06
N LYS A 15 -37.59 33.74 26.47
CA LYS A 15 -37.75 33.42 27.90
C LYS A 15 -36.38 33.53 28.57
N LYS A 16 -36.34 34.09 29.77
CA LYS A 16 -35.11 34.16 30.57
C LYS A 16 -34.63 32.73 30.77
N VAL A 17 -33.37 32.45 30.41
CA VAL A 17 -32.74 31.14 30.61
C VAL A 17 -31.90 31.25 31.87
N GLU A 18 -32.28 30.51 32.89
CA GLU A 18 -31.50 30.42 34.12
C GLU A 18 -30.33 29.46 33.88
N LEU A 19 -29.11 30.00 34.01
CA LEU A 19 -27.87 29.22 33.98
C LEU A 19 -27.65 28.63 35.38
N VAL A 20 -28.28 27.50 35.64
CA VAL A 20 -28.04 26.72 36.86
C VAL A 20 -26.81 25.85 36.65
N PHE A 21 -25.91 25.87 37.63
CA PHE A 21 -24.65 25.17 37.53
C PHE A 21 -24.77 23.78 38.17
N ASP A 22 -24.79 22.74 37.35
CA ASP A 22 -24.81 21.36 37.85
C ASP A 22 -23.45 20.99 38.44
N PRO A 23 -23.33 20.77 39.76
CA PRO A 23 -22.07 20.45 40.39
C PRO A 23 -21.53 19.09 39.92
N GLU A 24 -22.40 18.16 39.57
CA GLU A 24 -22.03 16.84 39.05
C GLU A 24 -21.43 16.93 37.64
N ALA A 25 -22.08 17.67 36.73
CA ALA A 25 -21.55 17.94 35.40
C ALA A 25 -20.20 18.67 35.47
N ARG A 26 -20.01 19.56 36.46
CA ARG A 26 -18.71 20.18 36.73
C ARG A 26 -17.66 19.17 37.15
N ARG A 27 -17.99 18.27 38.09
CA ARG A 27 -17.06 17.23 38.56
C ARG A 27 -16.66 16.30 37.41
N GLU A 28 -17.61 15.89 36.58
CA GLU A 28 -17.33 15.09 35.38
C GLU A 28 -16.51 15.87 34.35
N PHE A 29 -16.78 17.17 34.17
CA PHE A 29 -16.00 18.00 33.28
C PHE A 29 -14.55 18.12 33.77
N LEU A 30 -14.32 18.39 35.05
CA LEU A 30 -12.98 18.58 35.60
C LEU A 30 -12.19 17.27 35.76
N THR A 31 -12.83 16.15 36.07
CA THR A 31 -12.12 14.87 36.30
C THR A 31 -12.16 13.94 35.09
N GLY A 32 -13.13 14.12 34.19
CA GLY A 32 -13.40 13.24 33.04
C GLY A 32 -12.46 13.40 31.84
N PHE A 33 -11.30 14.05 31.96
CA PHE A 33 -10.36 14.23 30.84
C PHE A 33 -9.94 12.90 30.19
N ARG A 34 -9.75 11.85 30.98
CA ARG A 34 -9.44 10.51 30.46
C ARG A 34 -10.61 9.93 29.66
N LYS A 35 -11.85 10.07 30.15
CA LYS A 35 -13.08 9.66 29.43
C LYS A 35 -13.16 10.37 28.07
N ARG A 36 -13.09 11.71 28.05
CA ARG A 36 -13.10 12.51 26.80
C ARG A 36 -11.95 12.18 25.85
N LYS A 37 -10.76 11.87 26.37
CA LYS A 37 -9.61 11.45 25.53
C LYS A 37 -9.84 10.09 24.89
N LEU A 38 -10.49 9.17 25.59
CA LEU A 38 -10.88 7.86 25.03
C LEU A 38 -12.01 8.01 24.01
N GLU A 39 -13.03 8.80 24.31
CA GLU A 39 -14.14 9.10 23.39
C GLU A 39 -13.63 9.74 22.09
N ARG A 40 -12.77 10.76 22.16
CA ARG A 40 -12.15 11.37 20.97
C ARG A 40 -11.38 10.35 20.13
N LYS A 41 -10.67 9.42 20.77
CA LYS A 41 -9.96 8.33 20.07
C LYS A 41 -10.94 7.33 19.44
N ALA A 42 -12.04 7.00 20.13
CA ALA A 42 -13.06 6.09 19.64
C ALA A 42 -13.79 6.70 18.43
N LYS A 43 -14.27 7.94 18.55
CA LYS A 43 -14.89 8.70 17.45
C LYS A 43 -13.98 8.77 16.22
N PHE A 44 -12.70 9.09 16.40
CA PHE A 44 -11.74 9.10 15.30
C PHE A 44 -11.56 7.72 14.64
N GLN A 45 -11.55 6.64 15.43
CA GLN A 45 -11.46 5.28 14.88
C GLN A 45 -12.73 4.88 14.12
N GLU A 46 -13.90 5.21 14.63
CA GLU A 46 -15.19 4.96 13.98
C GLU A 46 -15.31 5.74 12.66
N GLU A 47 -14.98 7.04 12.66
CA GLU A 47 -14.95 7.86 11.46
C GLU A 47 -13.98 7.31 10.42
N LEU A 48 -12.78 6.89 10.83
CA LEU A 48 -11.81 6.28 9.93
C LEU A 48 -12.35 4.96 9.34
N GLN A 49 -13.05 4.15 10.13
CA GLN A 49 -13.67 2.92 9.65
C GLN A 49 -14.82 3.18 8.68
N LYS A 50 -15.68 4.18 8.96
CA LYS A 50 -16.76 4.60 8.06
C LYS A 50 -16.19 5.05 6.71
N LYS A 51 -15.19 5.93 6.72
CA LYS A 51 -14.47 6.37 5.53
C LYS A 51 -13.85 5.20 4.76
N LEU A 52 -13.26 4.20 5.44
CA LEU A 52 -12.72 3.02 4.78
C LEU A 52 -13.80 2.15 4.11
N LYS A 53 -15.00 2.07 4.69
CA LYS A 53 -16.13 1.35 4.09
C LYS A 53 -16.67 2.08 2.87
N GLU A 54 -16.82 3.40 2.96
CA GLU A 54 -17.24 4.27 1.86
C GLU A 54 -16.26 4.21 0.69
N GLU A 55 -14.96 4.33 0.95
CA GLU A 55 -13.93 4.22 -0.11
C GLU A 55 -13.94 2.85 -0.78
N ARG A 56 -14.13 1.77 0.00
CA ARG A 56 -14.28 0.41 -0.56
C ARG A 56 -15.51 0.28 -1.44
N LYS A 57 -16.62 0.92 -1.05
CA LYS A 57 -17.86 0.94 -1.83
C LYS A 57 -17.65 1.71 -3.14
N ARG A 58 -17.09 2.91 -3.07
CA ARG A 58 -16.75 3.74 -4.22
C ARG A 58 -15.85 3.03 -5.23
N ILE A 59 -14.77 2.39 -4.77
CA ILE A 59 -13.86 1.66 -5.66
C ILE A 59 -14.56 0.46 -6.32
N ARG A 60 -15.45 -0.22 -5.60
CA ARG A 60 -16.23 -1.33 -6.16
C ARG A 60 -17.22 -0.85 -7.21
N GLU A 61 -17.89 0.27 -6.96
CA GLU A 61 -18.83 0.88 -7.91
C GLU A 61 -18.11 1.35 -9.17
N ALA A 62 -16.99 2.08 -9.02
CA ALA A 62 -16.15 2.48 -10.14
C ALA A 62 -15.66 1.29 -10.98
N ALA A 63 -15.27 0.18 -10.33
CA ALA A 63 -14.86 -1.04 -11.04
C ALA A 63 -16.01 -1.74 -11.76
N LYS A 64 -17.24 -1.65 -11.25
CA LYS A 64 -18.44 -2.18 -11.93
C LYS A 64 -18.81 -1.31 -13.12
N GLU A 65 -18.71 0.01 -12.97
CA GLU A 65 -18.95 0.97 -14.04
C GLU A 65 -17.94 0.80 -15.17
N SER A 66 -16.64 0.69 -14.84
CA SER A 66 -15.59 0.47 -15.84
C SER A 66 -15.76 -0.87 -16.59
N TYR A 67 -16.19 -1.92 -15.89
CA TYR A 67 -16.52 -3.19 -16.53
C TYR A 67 -17.74 -3.05 -17.46
N LYS A 68 -18.79 -2.35 -17.01
CA LYS A 68 -20.00 -2.10 -17.82
C LYS A 68 -19.69 -1.27 -19.06
N THR A 69 -18.82 -0.27 -18.98
CA THR A 69 -18.40 0.52 -20.15
C THR A 69 -17.59 -0.32 -21.12
N MET A 70 -16.64 -1.12 -20.63
CA MET A 70 -15.83 -2.03 -21.45
C MET A 70 -16.70 -3.07 -22.17
N VAL A 71 -17.66 -3.68 -21.47
CA VAL A 71 -18.59 -4.64 -22.10
C VAL A 71 -19.46 -3.96 -23.17
N LYS A 72 -19.92 -2.73 -22.92
CA LYS A 72 -20.70 -1.96 -23.89
C LYS A 72 -19.89 -1.51 -25.10
N SER A 73 -18.61 -1.19 -24.94
CA SER A 73 -17.76 -0.82 -26.07
C SER A 73 -17.38 -2.03 -26.93
N HIS A 74 -17.33 -3.23 -26.34
CA HIS A 74 -17.04 -4.48 -27.06
C HIS A 74 -18.29 -5.21 -27.58
N SER A 75 -19.50 -4.76 -27.25
CA SER A 75 -20.72 -5.33 -27.85
C SER A 75 -20.88 -4.81 -29.27
N THR A 76 -21.08 -5.72 -30.22
CA THR A 76 -21.36 -5.38 -31.62
C THR A 76 -22.64 -4.57 -31.74
N ILE A 77 -22.64 -3.58 -32.64
CA ILE A 77 -23.85 -2.80 -32.95
C ILE A 77 -24.85 -3.76 -33.61
N PRO A 78 -26.13 -3.79 -33.20
CA PRO A 78 -27.12 -4.73 -33.73
C PRO A 78 -27.25 -4.71 -35.25
N GLU A 79 -27.08 -3.53 -35.87
CA GLU A 79 -27.12 -3.35 -37.33
C GLU A 79 -26.00 -4.11 -38.07
N ILE A 80 -24.82 -4.25 -37.45
CA ILE A 80 -23.65 -4.92 -38.04
C ILE A 80 -23.65 -6.42 -37.68
N GLU A 81 -24.31 -6.80 -36.58
CA GLU A 81 -24.35 -8.18 -36.09
C GLU A 81 -25.04 -9.14 -37.09
N HIS A 82 -26.00 -8.65 -37.88
CA HIS A 82 -26.62 -9.43 -38.95
C HIS A 82 -25.65 -9.73 -40.10
N LEU A 83 -24.84 -8.74 -40.50
CA LEU A 83 -23.85 -8.88 -41.59
C LEU A 83 -22.68 -9.81 -41.22
N LEU A 84 -22.37 -9.94 -39.92
CA LEU A 84 -21.33 -10.85 -39.43
C LEU A 84 -21.80 -12.31 -39.34
N LYS A 85 -23.10 -12.58 -39.44
CA LYS A 85 -23.69 -13.92 -39.26
C LYS A 85 -24.26 -14.52 -40.54
N GLU A 86 -24.51 -13.72 -41.57
CA GLU A 86 -25.07 -14.20 -42.83
C GLU A 86 -23.98 -14.84 -43.70
N GLU A 87 -24.20 -16.10 -44.05
CA GLU A 87 -23.50 -16.78 -45.12
C GLU A 87 -24.06 -16.25 -46.46
N HIS A 88 -23.26 -15.49 -47.19
CA HIS A 88 -23.69 -14.91 -48.46
C HIS A 88 -23.48 -15.91 -49.59
N ASP A 89 -24.59 -16.38 -50.16
CA ASP A 89 -24.60 -17.39 -51.21
C ASP A 89 -24.48 -16.73 -52.59
N LEU A 90 -23.30 -16.80 -53.22
CA LEU A 90 -23.04 -16.17 -54.52
C LEU A 90 -23.38 -17.08 -55.71
N GLY A 91 -24.21 -18.10 -55.47
CA GLY A 91 -24.71 -19.06 -56.47
C GLY A 91 -23.70 -20.10 -56.94
N THR A 92 -22.40 -19.82 -56.85
CA THR A 92 -21.33 -20.80 -57.12
C THR A 92 -20.59 -21.23 -55.85
N HIS A 93 -20.41 -20.31 -54.89
CA HIS A 93 -19.71 -20.53 -53.63
C HIS A 93 -20.34 -19.65 -52.56
N SER A 94 -20.38 -20.13 -51.33
CA SER A 94 -20.79 -19.34 -50.17
C SER A 94 -19.56 -18.69 -49.51
N VAL A 95 -19.71 -17.44 -49.07
CA VAL A 95 -18.64 -16.69 -48.39
C VAL A 95 -19.15 -16.17 -47.05
N GLU A 96 -18.38 -16.43 -45.99
CA GLU A 96 -18.60 -15.90 -44.64
C GLU A 96 -17.62 -14.76 -44.36
N ILE A 97 -18.12 -13.59 -43.95
CA ILE A 97 -17.29 -12.43 -43.63
C ILE A 97 -16.84 -12.54 -42.16
N VAL A 98 -15.74 -13.25 -41.91
CA VAL A 98 -15.14 -13.40 -40.58
C VAL A 98 -13.93 -12.46 -40.43
N GLU A 99 -13.84 -11.76 -39.30
CA GLU A 99 -12.65 -10.97 -38.95
C GLU A 99 -11.46 -11.90 -38.69
N LEU A 100 -10.50 -11.93 -39.61
CA LEU A 100 -9.26 -12.70 -39.48
C LEU A 100 -8.30 -12.02 -38.50
N SER A 101 -8.48 -12.28 -37.21
CA SER A 101 -7.48 -11.89 -36.21
C SER A 101 -6.18 -12.68 -36.41
N SER A 102 -5.04 -12.01 -36.33
CA SER A 102 -3.71 -12.64 -36.42
C SER A 102 -3.51 -13.77 -35.41
N GLN A 103 -4.23 -13.73 -34.28
CA GLN A 103 -4.22 -14.77 -33.26
C GLN A 103 -5.04 -16.02 -33.64
N ALA A 104 -6.16 -15.85 -34.35
CA ALA A 104 -6.95 -16.97 -34.85
C ALA A 104 -6.19 -17.71 -35.96
N LEU A 105 -5.65 -16.96 -36.93
CA LEU A 105 -4.77 -17.49 -37.98
C LEU A 105 -3.55 -18.20 -37.39
N ALA A 106 -2.98 -17.67 -36.30
CA ALA A 106 -1.84 -18.30 -35.65
C ALA A 106 -2.16 -19.64 -34.99
N LYS A 107 -3.38 -19.81 -34.44
CA LYS A 107 -3.82 -21.06 -33.82
C LYS A 107 -4.12 -22.14 -34.85
N GLU A 108 -4.76 -21.78 -35.96
CA GLU A 108 -5.11 -22.76 -37.00
C GLU A 108 -3.89 -23.20 -37.81
N ASN A 109 -2.98 -22.27 -38.12
CA ASN A 109 -1.80 -22.57 -38.94
C ASN A 109 -0.55 -22.94 -38.13
N ASN A 110 -0.68 -23.34 -36.86
CA ASN A 110 0.44 -23.62 -35.95
C ASN A 110 1.57 -22.57 -36.04
N TRP A 111 1.19 -21.30 -36.17
CA TRP A 111 2.14 -20.23 -36.38
C TRP A 111 2.97 -20.06 -35.11
N ILE A 112 4.29 -20.26 -35.22
CA ILE A 112 5.27 -20.20 -34.12
C ILE A 112 5.39 -18.80 -33.47
N GLY A 113 4.61 -17.81 -33.93
CA GLY A 113 4.61 -16.46 -33.39
C GLY A 113 5.85 -15.65 -33.76
N ALA A 114 5.90 -14.38 -33.36
CA ALA A 114 7.08 -13.53 -33.54
C ALA A 114 8.22 -14.01 -32.63
N ASN A 115 9.42 -14.16 -33.19
CA ASN A 115 10.63 -14.57 -32.46
C ASN A 115 11.09 -13.45 -31.51
N ASN A 116 10.55 -13.44 -30.31
CA ASN A 116 10.99 -12.53 -29.26
C ASN A 116 12.22 -13.12 -28.58
N SER A 117 13.41 -12.70 -29.02
CA SER A 117 14.64 -13.10 -28.35
C SER A 117 14.63 -12.59 -26.91
N SER A 118 14.69 -13.49 -25.93
CA SER A 118 14.83 -13.13 -24.52
C SER A 118 16.29 -12.82 -24.18
N TYR A 119 17.03 -12.14 -25.05
CA TYR A 119 18.32 -11.60 -24.67
C TYR A 119 18.06 -10.48 -23.68
N ALA A 120 18.13 -10.84 -22.39
CA ALA A 120 18.38 -9.89 -21.33
C ALA A 120 19.57 -9.04 -21.77
N VAL A 121 19.30 -7.78 -22.11
CA VAL A 121 20.31 -6.75 -22.27
C VAL A 121 21.00 -6.65 -20.90
N LYS A 122 22.13 -7.36 -20.78
CA LYS A 122 23.15 -7.04 -19.80
C LYS A 122 23.74 -5.73 -20.29
N GLU A 123 23.21 -4.62 -19.79
CA GLU A 123 23.94 -3.36 -19.79
C GLU A 123 25.16 -3.55 -18.89
N GLU A 124 26.27 -3.94 -19.51
CA GLU A 124 27.61 -3.74 -18.96
C GLU A 124 27.89 -2.22 -19.02
N PRO A 125 28.18 -1.56 -17.89
CA PRO A 125 28.54 -0.15 -17.92
C PRO A 125 29.94 0.01 -18.52
N SER A 126 30.01 0.84 -19.56
CA SER A 126 31.24 1.41 -20.09
C SER A 126 32.08 2.00 -18.96
N LYS A 127 33.37 1.61 -18.96
CA LYS A 127 34.41 2.21 -18.13
C LYS A 127 34.54 3.68 -18.49
N GLU A 128 34.25 4.56 -17.54
CA GLU A 128 34.80 5.90 -17.53
C GLU A 128 35.88 5.93 -16.44
N GLU A 129 37.11 6.13 -16.91
CA GLU A 129 38.27 6.47 -16.10
C GLU A 129 38.04 7.86 -15.50
N ASN A 130 38.25 8.01 -14.20
CA ASN A 130 38.47 9.32 -13.62
C ASN A 130 39.51 9.21 -12.50
N ASP A 131 40.40 10.18 -12.55
CA ASP A 131 41.74 10.22 -12.02
C ASP A 131 41.82 10.34 -10.50
N GLY A 132 43.02 10.06 -10.01
CA GLY A 132 43.35 9.88 -8.61
C GLY A 132 43.24 11.14 -7.76
N ALA A 133 42.80 10.92 -6.52
CA ALA A 133 43.14 11.78 -5.39
C ALA A 133 43.39 10.87 -4.17
N GLU A 134 44.64 10.85 -3.75
CA GLU A 134 45.21 10.09 -2.66
C GLU A 134 44.61 10.48 -1.29
N SER A 135 44.37 9.48 -0.44
CA SER A 135 44.60 9.65 0.99
C SER A 135 44.88 8.29 1.61
N GLU A 136 46.17 8.06 1.85
CA GLU A 136 46.76 6.96 2.59
C GLU A 136 46.19 6.93 4.03
N VAL A 137 45.48 5.86 4.40
CA VAL A 137 45.12 5.60 5.80
C VAL A 137 45.46 4.16 6.12
N GLU A 138 46.49 3.97 6.93
CA GLU A 138 46.97 2.69 7.43
C GLU A 138 45.81 1.85 8.00
N LEU A 139 45.60 0.66 7.42
CA LEU A 139 44.59 -0.29 7.85
C LEU A 139 45.10 -1.13 9.03
N VAL A 140 44.61 -0.85 10.23
CA VAL A 140 44.84 -1.69 11.42
C VAL A 140 44.28 -3.11 11.20
N PRO A 141 45.12 -4.17 11.27
CA PRO A 141 44.67 -5.55 11.13
C PRO A 141 43.63 -5.93 12.20
N GLY A 142 42.45 -6.39 11.77
CA GLY A 142 41.36 -6.84 12.65
C GLY A 142 40.12 -5.94 12.72
N MET A 143 40.15 -4.74 12.13
CA MET A 143 39.02 -3.79 12.10
C MET A 143 38.31 -3.71 10.73
N GLY A 144 38.53 -4.71 9.87
CA GLY A 144 37.90 -4.84 8.55
C GLY A 144 36.39 -5.11 8.63
N LEU A 145 35.57 -4.07 8.57
CA LEU A 145 34.12 -4.19 8.43
C LEU A 145 33.78 -4.68 7.02
N LYS A 146 33.40 -5.95 6.88
CA LYS A 146 32.69 -6.45 5.68
C LYS A 146 31.38 -5.67 5.54
N ARG A 147 31.37 -4.64 4.69
CA ARG A 147 30.18 -3.87 4.33
C ARG A 147 29.18 -4.79 3.63
N LYS A 148 28.22 -5.36 4.38
CA LYS A 148 26.98 -5.88 3.78
C LYS A 148 26.18 -4.68 3.29
N VAL A 149 26.27 -4.41 1.99
CA VAL A 149 25.45 -3.40 1.30
C VAL A 149 23.98 -3.80 1.43
N LYS A 150 23.29 -3.23 2.42
CA LYS A 150 21.83 -3.16 2.42
C LYS A 150 21.46 -1.97 1.55
N LYS A 151 20.95 -2.22 0.35
CA LYS A 151 20.31 -1.17 -0.48
C LYS A 151 19.19 -0.53 0.35
N LYS A 152 19.45 0.67 0.87
CA LYS A 152 18.44 1.60 1.39
C LYS A 152 17.90 2.35 0.18
N ILE A 153 16.66 2.07 -0.21
CA ILE A 153 15.92 2.93 -1.13
C ILE A 153 15.17 3.97 -0.26
N LYS A 154 15.68 5.21 -0.27
CA LYS A 154 14.96 6.47 0.01
C LYS A 154 14.67 7.05 -1.38
N GLN A 155 13.42 7.23 -1.85
CA GLN A 155 12.51 8.36 -1.55
C GLN A 155 13.26 9.70 -1.49
N GLU A 156 13.05 10.72 -2.32
CA GLU A 156 11.98 11.13 -3.24
C GLU A 156 12.58 12.22 -4.15
N SER A 157 12.31 12.19 -5.45
CA SER A 157 12.21 13.39 -6.29
C SER A 157 11.07 13.16 -7.26
N LYS A 158 10.15 14.12 -7.30
CA LYS A 158 9.06 14.23 -8.25
C LYS A 158 9.61 14.15 -9.67
N SER A 159 8.98 13.35 -10.52
CA SER A 159 8.63 13.79 -11.87
C SER A 159 7.21 13.32 -12.13
N GLU A 160 6.39 14.30 -12.48
CA GLU A 160 5.08 14.15 -13.10
C GLU A 160 5.40 13.88 -14.56
N ASP A 161 5.52 12.62 -14.96
CA ASP A 161 5.54 12.24 -16.37
C ASP A 161 4.46 11.18 -16.57
N GLU A 162 3.33 11.67 -17.06
CA GLU A 162 2.37 10.91 -17.82
C GLU A 162 3.07 10.52 -19.13
N GLU A 163 3.65 9.31 -19.17
CA GLU A 163 3.87 8.64 -20.44
C GLU A 163 2.52 8.02 -20.85
N GLU A 164 1.81 8.79 -21.69
CA GLU A 164 0.84 8.27 -22.63
C GLU A 164 1.59 7.38 -23.63
N GLU A 165 1.71 6.10 -23.30
CA GLU A 165 2.00 5.06 -24.27
C GLU A 165 0.70 4.78 -25.03
N GLU A 166 0.63 5.25 -26.28
CA GLU A 166 -0.43 4.94 -27.21
C GLU A 166 -0.52 3.43 -27.49
N ASP A 167 -1.72 2.90 -27.28
CA ASP A 167 -2.40 1.94 -28.13
C ASP A 167 -1.69 0.64 -28.51
N LYS A 168 -1.41 -0.20 -27.51
CA LYS A 168 -1.87 -1.60 -27.53
C LYS A 168 -2.39 -1.98 -26.16
N GLY A 169 -3.72 -1.93 -25.99
CA GLY A 169 -4.37 -2.47 -24.80
C GLY A 169 -3.83 -3.87 -24.48
N PRO A 170 -3.59 -4.22 -23.20
CA PRO A 170 -2.97 -5.48 -22.84
C PRO A 170 -3.78 -6.63 -23.44
N VAL A 171 -3.20 -7.32 -24.42
CA VAL A 171 -3.81 -8.50 -25.01
C VAL A 171 -3.70 -9.62 -23.99
N PHE A 172 -4.84 -10.06 -23.45
CA PHE A 172 -4.85 -11.04 -22.39
C PHE A 172 -4.96 -12.45 -22.95
N ASN A 173 -3.92 -13.26 -22.76
CA ASN A 173 -3.88 -14.64 -23.26
C ASN A 173 -4.71 -15.60 -22.39
N SER A 174 -5.10 -15.19 -21.17
CA SER A 174 -5.95 -16.00 -20.30
C SER A 174 -6.88 -15.18 -19.41
N ALA A 175 -8.05 -15.75 -19.09
CA ALA A 175 -8.99 -15.20 -18.10
C ALA A 175 -8.35 -15.02 -16.71
N LYS A 176 -7.28 -15.77 -16.40
CA LYS A 176 -6.53 -15.64 -15.14
C LYS A 176 -5.67 -14.36 -15.12
N GLU A 177 -5.10 -13.96 -16.25
CA GLU A 177 -4.31 -12.73 -16.38
C GLU A 177 -5.18 -11.49 -16.30
N LEU A 178 -6.34 -11.49 -16.97
CA LEU A 178 -7.38 -10.47 -16.82
C LEU A 178 -7.72 -10.23 -15.34
N LYS A 179 -8.07 -11.30 -14.62
CA LYS A 179 -8.39 -11.23 -13.18
C LYS A 179 -7.22 -10.69 -12.35
N LYS A 180 -5.98 -11.04 -12.69
CA LYS A 180 -4.78 -10.53 -12.01
C LYS A 180 -4.57 -9.04 -12.26
N VAL A 181 -4.74 -8.56 -13.49
CA VAL A 181 -4.56 -7.14 -13.84
C VAL A 181 -5.65 -6.29 -13.21
N ILE A 182 -6.92 -6.69 -13.33
CA ILE A 182 -8.05 -6.01 -12.66
C ILE A 182 -7.82 -5.95 -11.14
N LYS A 183 -7.34 -7.05 -10.53
CA LYS A 183 -6.99 -7.06 -9.10
C LYS A 183 -5.83 -6.13 -8.78
N LYS A 184 -4.78 -6.10 -9.60
CA LYS A 184 -3.62 -5.20 -9.41
C LYS A 184 -4.07 -3.74 -9.46
N GLU A 185 -4.85 -3.37 -10.47
CA GLU A 185 -5.40 -2.03 -10.66
C GLU A 185 -6.29 -1.62 -9.48
N ALA A 186 -7.24 -2.48 -9.09
CA ALA A 186 -8.08 -2.26 -7.91
C ALA A 186 -7.25 -2.12 -6.62
N THR A 187 -6.18 -2.89 -6.45
CA THR A 187 -5.30 -2.69 -5.27
C THR A 187 -4.47 -1.41 -5.37
N ARG A 188 -4.13 -0.93 -6.57
CA ARG A 188 -3.41 0.34 -6.78
C ARG A 188 -4.31 1.52 -6.43
N SER A 189 -5.57 1.52 -6.87
CA SER A 189 -6.55 2.56 -6.51
C SER A 189 -6.81 2.58 -5.00
N VAL A 190 -7.00 1.42 -4.35
CA VAL A 190 -7.11 1.32 -2.89
C VAL A 190 -5.87 1.87 -2.19
N LYS A 191 -4.66 1.52 -2.65
CA LYS A 191 -3.39 1.97 -2.06
C LYS A 191 -3.17 3.48 -2.18
N LYS A 192 -3.63 4.10 -3.27
CA LYS A 192 -3.55 5.54 -3.50
C LYS A 192 -4.52 6.34 -2.62
N SER A 193 -5.61 5.74 -2.13
CA SER A 193 -6.60 6.45 -1.30
C SER A 193 -6.00 7.04 0.00
N LYS A 194 -6.34 8.30 0.28
CA LYS A 194 -5.85 9.04 1.47
C LYS A 194 -6.22 8.32 2.77
N VAL A 195 -7.41 7.74 2.82
CA VAL A 195 -7.93 6.99 3.98
C VAL A 195 -7.09 5.73 4.26
N TYR A 196 -6.73 4.98 3.21
CA TYR A 196 -5.86 3.80 3.33
C TYR A 196 -4.44 4.17 3.74
N GLN A 197 -3.89 5.26 3.19
CA GLN A 197 -2.58 5.77 3.59
C GLN A 197 -2.56 6.20 5.06
N MET A 198 -3.61 6.88 5.54
CA MET A 198 -3.76 7.24 6.95
C MET A 198 -3.81 6.00 7.86
N LYS A 199 -4.56 4.96 7.48
CA LYS A 199 -4.60 3.69 8.21
C LYS A 199 -3.20 3.06 8.29
N ASN A 200 -2.50 2.96 7.17
CA ASN A 200 -1.15 2.37 7.12
C ASN A 200 -0.15 3.15 7.97
N LYS A 201 -0.22 4.49 7.97
CA LYS A 201 0.61 5.34 8.84
C LYS A 201 0.34 5.02 10.32
N LEU A 202 -0.92 4.90 10.73
CA LEU A 202 -1.28 4.54 12.10
C LEU A 202 -0.76 3.14 12.49
N ASP A 203 -0.87 2.18 11.60
CA ASP A 203 -0.41 0.81 11.86
C ASP A 203 1.13 0.72 11.91
N LYS A 204 1.86 1.48 11.08
CA LYS A 204 3.32 1.65 11.19
C LYS A 204 3.73 2.25 12.53
N ILE A 205 3.01 3.26 13.02
CA ILE A 205 3.30 3.85 14.33
C ILE A 205 3.06 2.83 15.44
N LYS A 206 1.95 2.07 15.37
CA LYS A 206 1.65 1.00 16.34
C LYS A 206 2.70 -0.10 16.33
N SER A 207 3.11 -0.57 15.15
CA SER A 207 4.13 -1.64 15.03
C SER A 207 5.49 -1.17 15.52
N ARG A 208 5.90 0.07 15.21
CA ARG A 208 7.14 0.67 15.73
C ARG A 208 7.12 0.76 17.26
N LYS A 209 6.01 1.20 17.86
CA LYS A 209 5.86 1.24 19.33
C LYS A 209 5.89 -0.15 19.97
N LYS A 210 5.21 -1.14 19.37
CA LYS A 210 5.25 -2.54 19.83
C LYS A 210 6.66 -3.13 19.73
N SER A 211 7.38 -2.85 18.65
CA SER A 211 8.77 -3.29 18.48
C SER A 211 9.70 -2.65 19.52
N GLN A 212 9.60 -1.34 19.73
CA GLN A 212 10.39 -0.63 20.74
C GLN A 212 10.15 -1.17 22.16
N THR A 213 8.90 -1.44 22.53
CA THR A 213 8.56 -2.00 23.85
C THR A 213 9.07 -3.43 24.01
N LYS A 214 8.94 -4.27 22.98
CA LYS A 214 9.54 -5.62 22.96
C LYS A 214 11.06 -5.57 23.10
N ASN A 215 11.73 -4.71 22.33
CA ASN A 215 13.18 -4.55 22.39
C ASN A 215 13.65 -4.06 23.77
N LYS A 216 12.93 -3.11 24.40
CA LYS A 216 13.20 -2.67 25.77
C LYS A 216 13.03 -3.79 26.80
N ARG A 217 12.04 -4.67 26.63
CA ARG A 217 11.86 -5.84 27.51
C ARG A 217 13.02 -6.83 27.33
N ILE A 218 13.37 -7.13 26.08
CA ILE A 218 14.48 -8.04 25.74
C ILE A 218 15.81 -7.49 26.26
N SER A 219 16.08 -6.19 26.12
CA SER A 219 17.31 -5.56 26.62
C SER A 219 17.39 -5.66 28.15
N LYS A 220 16.31 -5.36 28.87
CA LYS A 220 16.24 -5.51 30.34
C LYS A 220 16.54 -6.94 30.80
N ILE A 221 15.96 -7.94 30.13
CA ILE A 221 16.21 -9.36 30.45
C ILE A 221 17.69 -9.72 30.19
N LYS A 222 18.25 -9.28 29.06
CA LYS A 222 19.67 -9.51 28.73
C LYS A 222 20.62 -8.83 29.71
N GLU A 223 20.31 -7.59 30.12
CA GLU A 223 21.10 -6.85 31.11
C GLU A 223 21.02 -7.49 32.50
N GLY A 224 19.83 -7.92 32.95
CA GLY A 224 19.66 -8.66 34.19
C GLY A 224 20.47 -9.96 34.22
N GLY A 225 20.44 -10.73 33.12
CA GLY A 225 21.25 -11.94 32.99
C GLY A 225 22.76 -11.69 32.95
N LYS A 226 23.21 -10.59 32.32
CA LYS A 226 24.62 -10.18 32.32
C LYS A 226 25.09 -9.68 33.68
N LYS A 227 24.27 -8.91 34.40
CA LYS A 227 24.56 -8.46 35.78
C LYS A 227 24.68 -9.66 36.72
N GLY A 228 23.76 -10.63 36.64
CA GLY A 228 23.84 -11.88 37.39
C GLY A 228 25.13 -12.68 37.10
N LYS A 229 25.52 -12.80 35.82
CA LYS A 229 26.80 -13.45 35.44
C LYS A 229 28.03 -12.69 35.93
N ARG A 230 28.02 -11.35 35.89
CA ARG A 230 29.12 -10.51 36.40
C ARG A 230 29.28 -10.64 37.91
N ILE A 231 28.17 -10.66 38.68
CA ILE A 231 28.20 -10.85 40.13
C ILE A 231 28.72 -12.24 40.48
N LYS A 232 28.25 -13.30 39.79
CA LYS A 232 28.78 -14.66 39.99
C LYS A 232 30.29 -14.76 39.73
N ARG A 233 30.79 -14.13 38.65
CA ARG A 233 32.23 -14.07 38.36
C ARG A 233 33.02 -13.29 39.40
N ALA A 234 32.51 -12.14 39.86
CA ALA A 234 33.17 -11.34 40.89
C ALA A 234 33.26 -12.08 42.23
N ASN A 235 32.21 -12.81 42.61
CA ASN A 235 32.20 -13.62 43.82
C ASN A 235 33.14 -14.84 43.72
N ALA A 236 33.22 -15.49 42.56
CA ALA A 236 34.19 -16.58 42.33
C ALA A 236 35.64 -16.10 42.48
N ILE A 237 35.97 -14.92 41.94
CA ILE A 237 37.31 -14.33 42.06
C ILE A 237 37.64 -13.90 43.49
N ARG A 238 36.65 -13.40 44.25
CA ARG A 238 36.82 -13.08 45.68
C ARG A 238 37.04 -14.33 46.53
N GLY A 239 36.28 -15.39 46.29
CA GLY A 239 36.45 -16.67 46.97
C GLY A 239 37.80 -17.33 46.69
N SER A 240 38.29 -17.25 45.44
CA SER A 240 39.61 -17.79 45.09
C SER A 240 40.76 -17.00 45.71
N LYS A 241 40.64 -15.67 45.85
CA LYS A 241 41.65 -14.83 46.52
C LYS A 241 41.71 -15.06 48.03
N GLN A 242 40.58 -15.35 48.68
CA GLN A 242 40.56 -15.70 50.11
C GLN A 242 41.17 -17.07 50.40
N ALA A 243 41.12 -18.01 49.44
CA ALA A 243 41.74 -19.33 49.58
C ALA A 243 43.28 -19.30 49.45
N MET A 244 43.83 -18.33 48.72
CA MET A 244 45.29 -18.22 48.46
C MET A 244 46.03 -17.33 49.49
N GLY A 245 45.32 -16.69 50.42
CA GLY A 245 45.89 -15.77 51.42
C GLY A 245 45.95 -16.35 52.85
N ARG A 246 45.77 -17.65 53.01
CA ARG A 246 45.91 -18.36 54.29
C ARG A 246 47.14 -19.26 54.20
N ASN A 247 48.30 -18.71 54.52
CA ASN A 247 49.53 -19.43 54.90
C ASN A 247 50.02 -18.82 56.20
#